data_AF-A0A7C6EJA0-F1
#
_entry.id   AF-A0A7C6EJA0-F1
#
_cell.length_a   1.000
_cell.length_b   1.000
_cell.length_c   1.000
_cell.angle_alpha   90.00
_cell.angle_beta   90.00
_cell.angle_gamma   90.00
#
_symmetry.space_group_name_H-M   'P 1'
#
loop_
_entity.id
_entity.type
_entity.pdbx_description
1 polymer ?
#
loop_
_entity_poly.entity_id
_entity_poly.type
_entity_poly.pdbx_seq_one_letter_code
_entity_poly.pdbx_strand_id
1 'polypeptide(L)' 'MAWCHLLVDLYGCDVDSLNDKELLEKALRDLSDIMGLRIILGPILVHYAGREGSPSGEGY' A
#
# COMPACT_ATOMS: atom_id res chain seq x y z
N MET A 1 12.74 0.65 -24.23
CA MET A 1 11.94 1.28 -23.16
C MET A 1 12.12 0.47 -21.89
N ALA A 2 12.51 1.09 -20.79
CA ALA A 2 12.61 0.43 -19.49
C ALA A 2 11.33 0.71 -18.70
N TRP A 3 10.68 -0.34 -18.23
CA TRP A 3 9.56 -0.26 -17.31
C TRP A 3 10.12 -0.47 -15.90
N CYS A 4 9.78 0.42 -14.97
CA CYS A 4 10.21 0.32 -13.59
C CYS A 4 9.09 -0.28 -12.75
N HIS A 5 9.41 -1.28 -11.92
CA HIS A 5 8.50 -1.79 -10.90
C HIS A 5 9.03 -1.33 -9.54
N LEU A 6 8.22 -0.55 -8.83
CA LEU A 6 8.51 -0.14 -7.46
C LEU A 6 7.85 -1.12 -6.49
N LEU A 7 8.66 -1.75 -5.64
CA LEU A 7 8.24 -2.65 -4.56
C LEU A 7 8.80 -2.07 -3.27
N VAL A 8 7.96 -1.94 -2.23
CA VAL A 8 8.34 -1.31 -0.96
C VAL A 8 7.78 -2.12 0.19
N ASP A 9 8.66 -2.53 1.10
CA ASP A 9 8.29 -3.12 2.40
C ASP A 9 8.42 -2.05 3.49
N LEU A 10 7.32 -1.78 4.20
CA LEU A 10 7.28 -0.78 5.26
C LEU A 10 7.07 -1.49 6.61
N TYR A 11 7.93 -1.18 7.59
CA TYR A 11 7.90 -1.74 8.94
C TYR A 11 7.61 -0.66 9.97
N GLY A 12 6.97 -1.03 11.09
CA GLY A 12 6.67 -0.10 12.18
C GLY A 12 5.60 0.93 11.84
N CYS A 13 4.78 0.67 10.82
CA CYS A 13 3.61 1.49 10.50
C CYS A 13 2.59 1.43 11.64
N ASP A 14 1.96 2.57 11.90
CA ASP A 14 0.84 2.66 12.82
C ASP A 14 -0.36 1.83 12.31
N VAL A 15 -0.88 0.94 13.16
CA VAL A 15 -1.93 -0.02 12.78
C VAL A 15 -3.25 0.68 12.48
N ASP A 16 -3.58 1.73 13.22
CA ASP A 16 -4.83 2.47 13.00
C ASP A 16 -4.79 3.17 11.63
N SER A 17 -3.65 3.77 11.30
CA SER A 17 -3.39 4.37 9.98
C SER A 17 -3.46 3.36 8.84
N LEU A 18 -3.00 2.12 9.04
CA LEU A 18 -3.10 1.04 8.05
C LEU A 18 -4.55 0.53 7.86
N ASN A 19 -5.46 0.83 8.80
CA ASN A 19 -6.88 0.50 8.66
C ASN A 19 -7.72 1.69 8.16
N ASP A 20 -7.14 2.88 8.04
CA ASP A 20 -7.79 4.05 7.47
C ASP A 20 -7.71 4.03 5.94
N LYS A 21 -8.81 3.59 5.32
CA LYS A 21 -8.94 3.53 3.86
C LYS A 21 -8.72 4.89 3.18
N GLU A 22 -9.27 5.97 3.73
CA GLU A 22 -9.20 7.29 3.08
C GLU A 22 -7.76 7.80 3.10
N LEU A 23 -7.06 7.60 4.21
CA LEU A 23 -5.65 7.92 4.35
C LEU A 23 -4.78 7.13 3.34
N LEU A 24 -5.02 5.82 3.21
CA LEU A 24 -4.27 4.99 2.27
C LEU A 24 -4.53 5.37 0.81
N GLU A 25 -5.79 5.62 0.42
CA GLU A 25 -6.12 6.09 -0.92
C GLU A 25 -5.47 7.45 -1.23
N LYS A 26 -5.45 8.36 -0.24
CA LYS A 26 -4.77 9.65 -0.37
C LYS A 26 -3.26 9.46 -0.57
N ALA A 27 -2.61 8.63 0.25
CA ALA A 27 -1.17 8.38 0.16
C ALA A 27 -0.75 7.84 -1.22
N LEU A 28 -1.54 6.93 -1.80
CA LEU A 28 -1.27 6.39 -3.14
C LEU A 28 -1.48 7.42 -4.27
N ARG A 29 -2.43 8.35 -4.10
CA ARG A 29 -2.62 9.47 -5.03
C ARG A 29 -1.47 10.46 -4.94
N ASP A 30 -1.10 10.86 -3.73
CA ASP A 30 0.02 11.77 -3.50
C ASP A 30 1.34 11.19 -4.07
N LEU A 31 1.57 9.88 -3.90
CA LEU A 31 2.73 9.21 -4.50
C LEU A 31 2.72 9.30 -6.03
N SER A 32 1.55 9.07 -6.65
CA SER A 32 1.40 9.17 -8.11
C SER A 32 1.73 10.58 -8.60
N ASP A 33 1.27 11.60 -7.89
CA ASP A 33 1.54 13.01 -8.21
C ASP A 33 3.03 13.36 -8.06
N ILE A 34 3.67 12.91 -6.97
CA ILE A 34 5.13 13.10 -6.75
C ILE A 34 5.94 12.46 -7.87
N MET A 35 5.51 11.30 -8.36
CA MET A 35 6.16 10.59 -9.46
C MET A 35 5.82 11.16 -10.85
N GLY A 36 4.95 12.18 -10.93
CA GLY A 36 4.50 12.75 -12.20
C GLY A 36 3.64 11.78 -13.04
N LEU A 37 2.95 10.85 -12.40
CA LEU A 37 2.13 9.84 -13.04
C LEU A 37 0.69 10.32 -13.19
N ARG A 38 0.02 9.84 -14.24
CA ARG A 38 -1.42 10.02 -14.42
C ARG A 38 -2.16 8.76 -14.00
N ILE A 39 -3.05 8.90 -13.03
CA ILE A 39 -3.94 7.81 -12.61
C ILE A 39 -4.99 7.56 -13.70
N ILE A 40 -5.02 6.34 -14.24
CA ILE A 40 -6.04 5.88 -15.20
C ILE A 40 -7.23 5.24 -14.45
N LEU A 41 -6.92 4.44 -13.42
CA LEU A 41 -7.87 3.82 -12.51
C LEU A 41 -7.40 4.09 -11.08
N GLY A 42 -8.33 4.35 -10.17
CA GLY A 42 -8.02 4.61 -8.77
C GLY A 42 -7.22 3.47 -8.11
N PRO A 43 -6.55 3.76 -6.98
CA PRO A 43 -5.78 2.75 -6.26
C PRO A 43 -6.65 1.57 -5.82
N ILE A 44 -6.11 0.36 -5.90
CA ILE A 44 -6.75 -0.86 -5.40
C ILE A 44 -6.11 -1.20 -4.06
N LEU A 45 -6.93 -1.22 -3.01
CA LEU A 45 -6.51 -1.63 -1.68
C LEU A 45 -6.95 -3.08 -1.44
N VAL A 46 -6.00 -3.94 -1.07
CA VAL A 46 -6.25 -5.34 -0.73
C VAL A 46 -5.79 -5.58 0.70
N HIS A 47 -6.72 -5.81 1.60
CA HIS A 47 -6.41 -6.21 2.97
C HIS A 47 -6.19 -7.72 2.98
N TYR A 48 -4.95 -8.13 3.23
CA TYR A 48 -4.61 -9.53 3.42
C TYR A 48 -4.27 -9.75 4.90
N ALA A 49 -5.24 -10.28 5.65
CA ALA A 49 -4.92 -10.88 6.93
C ALA A 49 -4.19 -12.19 6.65
N GLY A 50 -2.88 -12.21 6.92
CA GLY A 50 -2.10 -13.43 6.85
C GLY A 50 -2.74 -14.53 7.69
N ARG A 51 -2.77 -15.75 7.17
CA ARG A 51 -3.10 -16.92 8.01
C ARG A 51 -1.98 -17.14 9.02
N GLU A 52 -2.31 -17.78 10.13
CA GLU A 52 -1.33 -18.22 11.13
C GLU A 52 -0.17 -18.95 10.45
N GLY A 53 1.06 -18.49 10.72
CA GLY A 53 2.29 -19.02 10.09
C GLY A 53 2.67 -18.41 8.72
N SER A 54 1.95 -17.40 8.23
CA SER A 54 2.37 -16.66 7.02
C SER A 54 3.30 -15.49 7.38
N PRO A 55 4.18 -15.03 6.46
CA PRO A 55 5.07 -13.88 6.71
C PRO A 55 4.34 -12.57 7.02
N SER A 56 3.08 -12.46 6.59
CA SER A 56 2.16 -11.35 6.87
C SER A 56 1.17 -11.65 8.00
N GLY A 57 1.25 -12.84 8.60
CA GLY A 57 0.48 -13.27 9.75
C GLY A 57 1.39 -13.33 10.97
N GLU A 58 1.94 -12.18 11.38
CA GLU A 58 2.33 -12.04 12.78
C GLU A 58 1.03 -11.91 13.59
N GLY A 59 0.83 -12.90 14.46
CA GLY A 59 -0.44 -13.31 15.00
C GLY A 59 -1.23 -12.26 15.79
N TYR A 60 -2.54 -12.45 15.78
CA TYR A 60 -3.39 -12.19 16.94
C TYR A 60 -3.55 -13.49 17.73
#